data_AF-A0A7X8EW75-F1
#
_entry.id   AF-A0A7X8EW75-F1
#
_cell.length_a   1.000
_cell.length_b   1.000
_cell.length_c   1.000
_cell.angle_alpha   90.00
_cell.angle_beta   90.00
_cell.angle_gamma   90.00
#
_symmetry.space_group_name_H-M   'P 1'
#
loop_
_entity.id
_entity.type
_entity.pdbx_description
1 polymer ?
#
loop_
_entity_poly.entity_id
_entity_poly.type
_entity_poly.pdbx_seq_one_letter_code
_entity_poly.pdbx_strand_id
1 'polypeptide(L)'
;VGLSMGNPHKAIHYGLTCSLFSVLGGTLAFLLGLAIGPERVVAFFEAVSIGPLALGDKAKLALEYYQRYDFWAIAISALTPVPYMLFSWVGGMAKVSLVKFIGVSLVFRAMRFGGEGVLFRLFGLRARQLIEKYFNTATVVLMILLVGLVYLIRKLGHLFG
;
A
#
# COMPACT_ATOMS: atom_id res chain seq x y z
N VAL A 1 -4.71 15.26 7.30
CA VAL A 1 -4.08 15.45 8.63
C VAL A 1 -3.47 16.84 8.83
N GLY A 2 -2.94 17.53 7.80
CA GLY A 2 -2.43 18.90 7.96
C GLY A 2 -3.45 19.92 8.52
N LEU A 3 -4.75 19.73 8.25
CA LEU A 3 -5.83 20.57 8.81
C LEU A 3 -5.98 20.45 10.34
N SER A 4 -5.47 19.37 10.95
CA SER A 4 -5.42 19.18 12.40
C SER A 4 -4.57 20.24 13.11
N MET A 5 -3.70 20.95 12.38
CA MET A 5 -2.87 22.03 12.91
C MET A 5 -3.68 23.28 13.30
N GLY A 6 -4.72 23.61 12.53
CA GLY A 6 -5.54 24.80 12.78
C GLY A 6 -6.53 24.60 13.94
N ASN A 7 -6.90 23.35 14.24
CA ASN A 7 -7.79 23.03 15.36
C ASN A 7 -7.51 21.62 15.91
N PRO A 8 -6.58 21.49 16.90
CA PRO A 8 -6.21 20.19 17.48
C PRO A 8 -7.38 19.43 18.11
N HIS A 9 -8.43 20.14 18.54
CA HIS A 9 -9.62 19.53 19.13
C HIS A 9 -10.43 18.71 18.11
N LYS A 10 -10.29 19.01 16.81
CA LYS A 10 -10.91 18.28 15.70
C LYS A 10 -9.94 17.32 14.99
N ALA A 11 -8.72 17.16 15.49
CA ALA A 11 -7.68 16.35 14.84
C ALA A 11 -8.10 14.88 14.59
N ILE A 12 -8.85 14.29 15.54
CA ILE A 12 -9.38 12.92 15.40
C ILE A 12 -10.42 12.87 14.27
N HIS A 13 -11.34 13.83 14.20
CA HIS A 13 -12.31 13.90 13.11
C HIS A 13 -11.63 14.03 11.75
N TYR A 14 -10.60 14.88 11.63
CA TYR A 14 -9.84 15.01 10.39
C TYR A 14 -9.03 13.75 10.04
N GLY A 15 -8.54 13.01 11.03
CA GLY A 15 -7.89 11.71 10.83
C GLY A 15 -8.87 10.67 10.29
N LEU A 16 -10.08 10.60 10.84
CA LEU A 16 -11.12 9.68 10.40
C LEU A 16 -11.66 10.02 9.01
N THR A 17 -11.91 11.30 8.70
CA THR A 17 -12.33 11.70 7.35
C THR A 17 -11.25 11.42 6.32
N CYS A 18 -9.98 11.68 6.64
CA CYS A 18 -8.84 11.31 5.81
C CYS A 18 -8.78 9.79 5.58
N SER A 19 -9.08 8.99 6.60
CA SER A 19 -9.14 7.53 6.48
C SER A 19 -10.23 7.11 5.51
N LEU A 20 -11.43 7.68 5.62
CA LEU A 20 -12.55 7.40 4.72
C LEU A 20 -12.22 7.74 3.27
N PHE A 21 -11.72 8.95 3.00
CA PHE A 21 -11.31 9.33 1.64
C PHE A 21 -10.15 8.48 1.11
N SER A 22 -9.20 8.10 1.97
CA SER A 22 -8.11 7.20 1.59
C SER A 22 -8.63 5.80 1.23
N VAL A 23 -9.59 5.25 1.99
CA VAL A 23 -10.21 3.97 1.67
C VAL A 23 -11.00 4.08 0.38
N LEU A 24 -11.79 5.14 0.18
CA LEU A 24 -12.53 5.37 -1.07
C LEU A 24 -11.59 5.41 -2.29
N GLY A 25 -10.48 6.15 -2.22
CA GLY A 25 -9.47 6.17 -3.28
C GLY A 25 -8.86 4.79 -3.53
N GLY A 26 -8.56 4.04 -2.47
CA GLY A 26 -8.08 2.65 -2.58
C GLY A 26 -9.13 1.72 -3.21
N THR A 27 -10.40 1.88 -2.85
CA THR A 27 -11.51 1.11 -3.42
C THR A 27 -11.67 1.40 -4.91
N LEU A 28 -11.54 2.66 -5.34
CA LEU A 28 -11.54 3.00 -6.77
C LEU A 28 -10.38 2.31 -7.51
N ALA A 29 -9.16 2.37 -6.97
CA ALA A 29 -8.03 1.66 -7.54
C ALA A 29 -8.26 0.14 -7.57
N PHE A 30 -8.84 -0.43 -6.52
CA PHE A 30 -9.20 -1.84 -6.46
C PHE A 30 -10.23 -2.23 -7.53
N LEU A 31 -11.26 -1.41 -7.74
CA LEU A 31 -12.26 -1.64 -8.78
C LEU A 31 -11.65 -1.55 -10.18
N LEU A 32 -10.72 -0.60 -10.41
CA LEU A 32 -9.95 -0.55 -11.65
C LEU A 32 -9.11 -1.81 -11.85
N GLY A 33 -8.52 -2.35 -10.77
CA GLY A 33 -7.78 -3.61 -10.81
C GLY A 33 -8.67 -4.80 -11.16
N LEU A 34 -9.87 -4.86 -10.57
CA LEU A 34 -10.88 -5.88 -10.89
C LEU A 34 -11.31 -5.81 -12.37
N ALA A 35 -11.48 -4.61 -12.91
CA ALA A 35 -11.85 -4.41 -14.32
C ALA A 35 -10.77 -4.87 -15.31
N ILE A 36 -9.51 -4.84 -14.90
CA ILE A 36 -8.41 -5.43 -15.66
C ILE A 36 -8.45 -6.95 -15.52
N GLY A 37 -8.52 -7.45 -14.27
CA GLY A 37 -8.54 -8.87 -13.97
C GLY A 37 -7.18 -9.57 -14.17
N PRO A 38 -7.03 -10.80 -13.65
CA PRO A 38 -5.74 -11.49 -13.58
C PRO A 38 -5.23 -11.91 -14.97
N GLU A 39 -6.13 -12.34 -15.85
CA GLU A 39 -5.79 -12.83 -17.20
C GLU A 39 -5.14 -11.74 -18.06
N ARG A 40 -5.69 -10.52 -18.05
CA ARG A 40 -5.14 -9.40 -18.84
C ARG A 40 -3.78 -8.95 -18.31
N VAL A 41 -3.57 -9.02 -17.00
CA VAL A 41 -2.27 -8.71 -16.38
C VAL A 41 -1.23 -9.73 -16.81
N VAL A 42 -1.55 -11.02 -16.70
CA VAL A 42 -0.64 -12.10 -17.11
C VAL A 42 -0.33 -12.00 -18.61
N ALA A 43 -1.35 -11.84 -19.45
CA ALA A 43 -1.17 -11.71 -20.90
C ALA A 43 -0.35 -10.47 -21.29
N PHE A 44 -0.52 -9.34 -20.59
CA PHE A 44 0.30 -8.15 -20.80
C PHE A 44 1.78 -8.41 -20.47
N PHE A 45 2.05 -9.04 -19.32
CA PHE A 45 3.43 -9.36 -18.93
C PHE A 45 4.07 -10.45 -19.79
N GLU A 46 3.27 -11.38 -20.30
CA GLU A 46 3.71 -12.37 -21.28
C GLU A 46 4.07 -11.71 -22.62
N ALA A 47 3.23 -10.80 -23.14
CA ALA A 47 3.51 -10.05 -24.36
C ALA A 47 4.72 -9.10 -24.26
N VAL A 48 5.01 -8.60 -23.05
CA VAL A 48 6.17 -7.75 -22.76
C VAL A 48 7.43 -8.56 -22.41
N SER A 49 7.34 -9.90 -22.34
CA SER A 49 8.51 -10.74 -22.05
C SER A 49 9.53 -10.66 -23.19
N ILE A 50 10.69 -10.07 -22.92
CA ILE A 50 11.83 -10.01 -23.85
C ILE A 50 12.90 -11.00 -23.34
N GLY A 51 13.11 -12.10 -24.07
CA GLY A 51 14.10 -13.14 -23.75
C GLY A 51 13.58 -14.27 -22.84
N PRO A 52 14.46 -15.08 -22.20
CA PRO A 52 14.07 -16.25 -21.38
C PRO A 52 13.38 -15.89 -20.04
N LEU A 53 13.10 -14.61 -19.81
CA LEU A 53 12.47 -14.12 -18.60
C LEU A 53 10.96 -14.30 -18.73
N ALA A 54 10.41 -15.38 -18.18
CA ALA A 54 8.97 -15.64 -18.17
C ALA A 54 8.24 -14.67 -17.20
N LEU A 55 7.97 -13.43 -17.64
CA LEU A 55 7.31 -12.43 -16.78
C LEU A 55 5.84 -12.80 -16.52
N GLY A 56 5.19 -13.51 -17.45
CA GLY A 56 3.83 -14.02 -17.27
C GLY A 56 3.70 -14.93 -16.04
N ASP A 57 4.60 -15.90 -15.90
CA ASP A 57 4.63 -16.82 -14.75
C ASP A 57 4.88 -16.09 -13.43
N LYS A 58 5.79 -15.10 -13.44
CA LYS A 58 6.05 -14.26 -12.27
C LYS A 58 4.85 -13.42 -11.89
N ALA A 59 4.12 -12.87 -12.86
CA ALA A 59 2.90 -12.12 -12.62
C ALA A 59 1.81 -13.01 -12.00
N LYS A 60 1.63 -14.23 -12.54
CA LYS A 60 0.69 -15.22 -12.00
C LYS A 60 1.04 -15.59 -10.55
N LEU A 61 2.31 -15.89 -10.29
CA LEU A 61 2.82 -16.20 -8.95
C LEU A 61 2.56 -15.04 -7.96
N ALA A 62 2.79 -13.80 -8.40
CA ALA A 62 2.56 -12.61 -7.56
C ALA A 62 1.07 -12.46 -7.20
N LEU A 63 0.16 -12.70 -8.16
CA LEU A 63 -1.28 -12.65 -7.92
C LEU A 63 -1.73 -13.78 -6.97
N GLU A 64 -1.21 -14.99 -7.11
CA GLU A 64 -1.46 -16.11 -6.19
C GLU A 64 -0.99 -15.80 -4.77
N TYR A 65 0.23 -15.27 -4.62
CA TYR A 65 0.72 -14.86 -3.31
C TYR A 65 -0.12 -13.75 -2.70
N TYR A 66 -0.56 -12.79 -3.50
CA TYR A 66 -1.46 -11.74 -3.02
C TYR A 66 -2.79 -12.33 -2.55
N GLN A 67 -3.39 -13.28 -3.30
CA GLN A 67 -4.61 -13.96 -2.85
C GLN A 67 -4.39 -14.73 -1.54
N ARG A 68 -3.28 -15.46 -1.43
CA ARG A 68 -2.96 -16.29 -0.26
C ARG A 68 -2.72 -15.46 1.00
N TYR A 69 -2.08 -14.30 0.86
CA TYR A 69 -1.73 -13.41 1.95
C TYR A 69 -2.52 -12.10 1.93
N ASP A 70 -3.72 -12.12 1.35
CA ASP A 70 -4.55 -10.95 1.08
C ASP A 70 -4.74 -10.03 2.29
N PHE A 71 -5.05 -10.59 3.46
CA PHE A 71 -5.20 -9.84 4.71
C PHE A 71 -3.92 -9.08 5.05
N TRP A 72 -2.77 -9.75 5.04
CA TRP A 72 -1.48 -9.16 5.40
C TRP A 72 -1.00 -8.16 4.36
N ALA A 73 -1.18 -8.46 3.07
CA ALA A 73 -0.83 -7.55 1.98
C ALA A 73 -1.60 -6.22 2.11
N ILE A 74 -2.90 -6.29 2.42
CA ILE A 74 -3.76 -5.12 2.60
C ILE A 74 -3.43 -4.40 3.92
N ALA A 75 -3.26 -5.14 5.02
CA ALA A 75 -2.94 -4.56 6.32
C ALA A 75 -1.60 -3.82 6.32
N ILE A 76 -0.55 -4.45 5.79
CA ILE A 76 0.79 -3.86 5.72
C ILE A 76 0.75 -2.64 4.81
N SER A 77 0.17 -2.73 3.61
CA SER A 77 0.07 -1.56 2.72
C SER A 77 -0.81 -0.44 3.29
N ALA A 78 -1.81 -0.75 4.11
CA ALA A 78 -2.67 0.24 4.75
C ALA A 78 -1.99 0.96 5.92
N LEU A 79 -1.12 0.28 6.67
CA LEU A 79 -0.46 0.81 7.86
C LEU A 79 0.91 1.43 7.58
N THR A 80 1.65 0.93 6.60
CA THR A 80 3.02 1.38 6.30
C THR A 80 3.04 2.59 5.36
N PRO A 81 4.19 3.30 5.23
CA PRO A 81 4.37 4.36 4.24
C PRO A 81 4.36 3.90 2.77
N VAL A 82 4.08 2.63 2.50
CA VAL A 82 4.08 2.06 1.15
C VAL A 82 2.90 2.64 0.34
N PRO A 83 3.00 2.76 -1.02
CA PRO A 83 1.92 3.26 -1.86
C PRO A 83 0.67 2.36 -1.84
N TYR A 84 -0.25 2.60 -0.92
CA TYR A 84 -1.45 1.78 -0.74
C TYR A 84 -2.36 1.69 -1.96
N MET A 85 -2.46 2.75 -2.76
CA MET A 85 -3.23 2.73 -3.99
C MET A 85 -2.71 1.67 -4.97
N LEU A 86 -1.38 1.49 -5.04
CA LEU A 86 -0.77 0.47 -5.90
C LEU A 86 -1.15 -0.94 -5.42
N PHE A 87 -1.06 -1.21 -4.13
CA PHE A 87 -1.43 -2.51 -3.56
C PHE A 87 -2.93 -2.77 -3.68
N SER A 88 -3.77 -1.74 -3.56
CA SER A 88 -5.20 -1.83 -3.81
C SER A 88 -5.49 -2.25 -5.25
N TRP A 89 -4.78 -1.65 -6.22
CA TRP A 89 -4.90 -1.99 -7.64
C TRP A 89 -4.51 -3.46 -7.91
N VAL A 90 -3.38 -3.91 -7.34
CA VAL A 90 -2.94 -5.31 -7.44
C VAL A 90 -3.94 -6.26 -6.76
N GLY A 91 -4.49 -5.90 -5.60
CA GLY A 91 -5.52 -6.70 -4.93
C GLY A 91 -6.79 -6.86 -5.77
N GLY A 92 -7.14 -5.83 -6.54
CA GLY A 92 -8.22 -5.89 -7.52
C GLY A 92 -7.90 -6.83 -8.67
N MET A 93 -6.70 -6.74 -9.24
CA MET A 93 -6.22 -7.66 -10.29
C MET A 93 -6.22 -9.11 -9.82
N ALA A 94 -5.85 -9.33 -8.55
CA ALA A 94 -5.85 -10.62 -7.89
C ALA A 94 -7.26 -11.09 -7.49
N LYS A 95 -8.34 -10.35 -7.80
CA LYS A 95 -9.73 -10.70 -7.48
C LYS A 95 -9.95 -11.05 -6.00
N VAL A 96 -9.32 -10.31 -5.09
CA VAL A 96 -9.56 -10.46 -3.65
C VAL A 96 -11.02 -10.10 -3.31
N SER A 97 -11.54 -10.55 -2.17
CA SER A 97 -12.87 -10.12 -1.71
C SER A 97 -12.90 -8.60 -1.43
N LEU A 98 -13.78 -7.88 -2.11
CA LEU A 98 -13.99 -6.44 -1.91
C LEU A 98 -14.36 -6.12 -0.46
N VAL A 99 -15.21 -6.95 0.15
CA VAL A 99 -15.65 -6.78 1.55
C VAL A 99 -14.45 -6.90 2.49
N LYS A 100 -13.59 -7.89 2.26
CA LYS A 100 -12.36 -8.08 3.03
C LYS A 100 -11.41 -6.90 2.84
N PHE A 101 -11.24 -6.44 1.59
CA PHE A 101 -10.41 -5.29 1.28
C PHE A 101 -10.87 -4.02 2.01
N ILE A 102 -12.16 -3.69 1.93
CA ILE A 102 -12.72 -2.50 2.60
C ILE A 102 -12.59 -2.64 4.12
N GLY A 103 -12.94 -3.81 4.68
CA GLY A 103 -12.90 -4.06 6.12
C GLY A 103 -11.50 -3.91 6.70
N VAL A 104 -10.51 -4.59 6.11
CA VAL A 104 -9.10 -4.49 6.55
C VAL A 104 -8.59 -3.08 6.34
N SER A 105 -8.82 -2.49 5.17
CA SER A 105 -8.34 -1.13 4.87
C SER A 105 -8.90 -0.10 5.81
N LEU A 106 -10.19 -0.18 6.17
CA LEU A 106 -10.81 0.76 7.10
C LEU A 106 -10.13 0.72 8.47
N VAL A 107 -9.89 -0.47 9.02
CA VAL A 107 -9.23 -0.65 10.32
C VAL A 107 -7.82 -0.08 10.31
N PHE A 108 -6.98 -0.50 9.36
CA PHE A 108 -5.57 -0.10 9.34
C PHE A 108 -5.37 1.36 8.90
N ARG A 109 -6.24 1.89 8.02
CA ARG A 109 -6.22 3.32 7.64
C ARG A 109 -6.67 4.21 8.79
N ALA A 110 -7.72 3.81 9.52
CA ALA A 110 -8.14 4.50 10.73
C ALA A 110 -7.05 4.45 11.81
N MET A 111 -6.36 3.31 11.97
CA MET A 111 -5.22 3.22 12.89
C MET A 111 -4.10 4.17 12.49
N ARG A 112 -3.78 4.26 11.19
CA ARG A 112 -2.73 5.15 10.68
C ARG A 112 -3.06 6.63 10.88
N PHE A 113 -4.13 7.12 10.27
CA PHE A 113 -4.46 8.55 10.27
C PHE A 113 -5.24 9.00 11.51
N GLY A 114 -6.09 8.13 12.06
CA GLY A 114 -6.75 8.36 13.34
C GLY A 114 -5.77 8.34 14.50
N GLY A 115 -4.80 7.42 14.48
CA GLY A 115 -3.68 7.40 15.44
C GLY A 115 -2.88 8.69 15.41
N GLU A 116 -2.54 9.20 14.22
CA GLU A 116 -1.94 10.53 14.08
C GLU A 116 -2.84 11.62 14.68
N GLY A 117 -4.14 11.60 14.41
CA GLY A 117 -5.10 12.55 14.99
C GLY A 117 -5.12 12.53 16.51
N VAL A 118 -5.02 11.36 17.14
CA VAL A 118 -4.93 11.21 18.61
C VAL A 118 -3.61 11.78 19.13
N LEU A 119 -2.49 11.46 18.49
CA LEU A 119 -1.17 12.02 18.82
C LEU A 119 -1.16 13.54 18.73
N PHE A 120 -1.76 14.12 17.68
CA PHE A 120 -1.91 15.56 17.53
C PHE A 120 -2.79 16.18 18.62
N ARG A 121 -3.87 15.51 19.03
CA ARG A 121 -4.75 16.01 20.11
C ARG A 121 -4.03 16.03 21.46
N LEU A 122 -3.19 15.03 21.76
CA LEU A 122 -2.50 14.90 23.04
C LEU A 122 -1.22 15.74 23.13
N PHE A 123 -0.41 15.77 22.05
CA PHE A 123 0.93 16.37 22.08
C PHE A 123 1.08 17.62 21.20
N GLY A 124 0.04 18.00 20.45
CA GLY A 124 0.01 19.23 19.64
C GLY A 124 1.20 19.35 18.68
N LEU A 125 1.92 20.47 18.75
CA LEU A 125 3.06 20.78 17.88
C LEU A 125 4.25 19.81 18.03
N ARG A 126 4.44 19.20 19.21
CA ARG A 126 5.53 18.20 19.40
C ARG A 126 5.25 16.91 18.64
N ALA A 127 3.97 16.52 18.51
CA ALA A 127 3.57 15.37 17.72
C ALA A 127 3.94 15.55 16.25
N ARG A 128 3.83 16.77 15.72
CA ARG A 128 4.17 17.10 14.32
C ARG A 128 5.61 16.74 13.99
N GLN A 129 6.56 17.28 14.77
CA GLN A 129 7.98 17.07 14.50
C GLN A 129 8.35 15.59 14.60
N LEU A 130 7.71 14.85 15.52
CA LEU A 130 7.87 13.41 15.64
C LEU A 130 7.35 12.71 14.37
N ILE A 131 6.09 12.95 13.99
CA ILE A 131 5.44 12.27 12.87
C ILE A 131 6.14 12.61 11.55
N GLU A 132 6.37 13.89 11.24
CA GLU A 132 7.00 14.29 9.98
C GLU A 132 8.44 13.77 9.87
N LYS A 133 9.23 13.85 10.95
CA LYS A 133 10.63 13.38 10.93
C LYS A 133 10.71 11.87 10.77
N TYR A 134 10.03 11.10 11.61
CA TYR A 134 10.14 9.64 11.55
C TYR A 134 9.41 9.05 10.34
N PHE A 135 8.25 9.59 9.94
CA PHE A 135 7.52 9.03 8.80
C PHE A 135 8.24 9.31 7.47
N ASN A 136 8.77 10.52 7.27
CA ASN A 136 9.51 10.85 6.06
C ASN A 136 10.80 10.02 5.96
N THR A 137 11.58 9.94 7.05
CA THR A 137 12.78 9.09 7.09
C THR A 137 12.44 7.61 6.88
N ALA A 138 11.39 7.09 7.52
CA ALA A 138 10.96 5.71 7.33
C ALA A 138 10.56 5.43 5.87
N THR A 139 9.86 6.36 5.22
CA THR A 139 9.48 6.25 3.80
C THR A 139 10.72 6.17 2.91
N VAL A 140 11.67 7.09 3.09
CA VAL A 140 12.91 7.13 2.29
C VAL A 140 13.74 5.87 2.51
N VAL A 141 13.95 5.46 3.76
CA VAL A 141 14.72 4.25 4.09
C VAL A 141 14.06 3.01 3.50
N LEU A 142 12.74 2.88 3.63
CA LEU A 142 12.00 1.75 3.05
C LEU A 142 12.14 1.71 1.53
N MET A 143 12.03 2.85 0.84
CA MET A 143 12.20 2.92 -0.61
C MET A 143 13.61 2.52 -1.04
N ILE A 144 14.64 3.00 -0.33
CA ILE A 144 16.03 2.60 -0.57
C ILE A 144 16.22 1.10 -0.36
N LEU A 145 15.68 0.55 0.73
CA LEU A 145 15.75 -0.88 1.03
C LEU A 145 15.05 -1.73 -0.03
N LEU A 146 13.87 -1.32 -0.49
CA LEU A 146 13.14 -2.03 -1.56
C LEU A 146 13.94 -2.03 -2.87
N VAL A 147 14.48 -0.88 -3.27
CA VAL A 147 15.33 -0.79 -4.48
C VAL A 147 16.60 -1.62 -4.33
N GLY A 148 17.25 -1.55 -3.17
CA GLY A 148 18.45 -2.33 -2.86
C GLY A 148 18.21 -3.84 -2.85
N LEU A 149 17.09 -4.28 -2.27
CA LEU A 149 16.67 -5.69 -2.27
C LEU A 149 16.45 -6.20 -3.70
N VAL A 150 15.73 -5.44 -4.52
CA VAL A 150 15.50 -5.79 -5.93
C VAL A 150 16.83 -5.87 -6.70
N TYR A 151 17.74 -4.91 -6.49
CA TYR A 151 19.06 -4.92 -7.11
C TYR A 151 19.90 -6.14 -6.70
N LEU A 152 19.89 -6.49 -5.41
CA LEU A 152 20.62 -7.65 -4.88
C LEU A 152 20.08 -8.97 -5.46
N ILE A 153 18.74 -9.13 -5.47
CA ILE A 153 18.09 -10.32 -6.05
C ILE A 153 18.44 -10.45 -7.53
N ARG A 154 18.46 -9.33 -8.28
CA ARG A 154 18.83 -9.33 -9.70
C ARG A 154 20.28 -9.76 -9.91
N LYS A 155 21.21 -9.28 -9.08
CA LYS A 155 22.64 -9.64 -9.18
C LYS A 155 22.87 -11.11 -8.81
N LEU A 156 22.20 -11.61 -7.77
CA LEU A 156 22.26 -13.02 -7.38
C LEU A 156 21.64 -13.94 -8.44
N GLY A 157 20.52 -13.55 -9.05
CA GLY A 157 19.88 -14.29 -10.14
C GLY A 157 20.75 -14.41 -11.40
N HIS A 158 21.65 -13.45 -11.65
CA HIS A 158 22.63 -13.52 -12.74
C HIS A 158 23.90 -14.32 -12.37
N LEU A 159 24.12 -14.60 -11.08
CA LEU A 159 25.25 -15.39 -10.58
C LEU A 159 24.93 -16.88 -10.46
N PHE A 160 23.65 -17.24 -10.39
CA PHE A 160 23.13 -18.60 -10.19
C PHE A 160 22.30 -19.15 -11.37
N GLY A 161 22.21 -18.43 -12.49
CA GLY A 161 21.56 -18.88 -13.73
C GLY A 161 22.53 -18.80 -14.90
#